data_AF-A0A5C7R6R8-F1
#
_entry.id   AF-A0A5C7R6R8-F1
#
_cell.length_a   1.000
_cell.length_b   1.000
_cell.length_c   1.000
_cell.angle_alpha   90.00
_cell.angle_beta   90.00
_cell.angle_gamma   90.00
#
_symmetry.space_group_name_H-M   'P 1'
#
loop_
_entity.id
_entity.type
_entity.pdbx_description
1 polymer ?
#
loop_
_entity_poly.entity_id
_entity_poly.type
_entity_poly.pdbx_seq_one_letter_code
_entity_poly.pdbx_strand_id
1 'polypeptide(L)'
;MGTQGIVADQASDELVCHCAVVSRKDIEAAIAAAPSSTFGSLSNQLGCGVQCGCCKPLLLEMLGQSPWFDVVEASRRVLTDGHDHERRIVQIDLRLSDEARYPQVAPAQHVVFQAKLDGAWVTRTYTVIRQSEDGRMLSIAMRRIPNGQFSSALLDADDDAFAALPLRIAAPSGATDLGDDRPIVCFIGGVGITLALSLLHGLRPGERLHVDYSASRRGDMVYTDELEAAAAAGEEFSCNFRTDDRDGFIDDAHILQTTKRFPNARYYVCGPEGYTRNVRNGLRHARIDDADVRIEAFFLRSGSAVVQRRSLRRSAYLTGAALALLPLALLAPALARYVPNYDHNPGHEEIECVECHTRAPGSTRQQLQAKARLLLGLRDDDSAFGMSPVRNNVCIACHENPDDRHPAHRFLEPRFAEAREALAPHECVSCHREHVGTRLSRVDTGFCESCHQDLAVKDDPTRPTHEALIREGRWNTCLTCHDFHGNHAHQPPQDLRRALTPEALSAYLAKGGSP
;
A
#
# COMPACT_ATOMS: atom_id res chain seq x y z
N MET A 1 -16.38 -15.08 38.46
CA MET A 1 -15.35 -15.61 37.54
C MET A 1 -15.57 -14.95 36.19
N GLY A 2 -14.96 -13.82 35.81
CA GLY A 2 -13.66 -13.29 36.18
C GLY A 2 -12.62 -13.50 35.06
N THR A 3 -12.98 -13.34 33.79
CA THR A 3 -12.02 -13.36 32.67
C THR A 3 -11.45 -11.95 32.48
N GLN A 4 -10.29 -11.73 33.09
CA GLN A 4 -9.42 -10.58 32.85
C GLN A 4 -8.94 -10.60 31.39
N GLY A 5 -9.45 -9.67 30.59
CA GLY A 5 -8.87 -9.34 29.29
C GLY A 5 -7.62 -8.51 29.53
N ILE A 6 -6.47 -9.09 29.19
CA ILE A 6 -5.15 -8.44 29.22
C ILE A 6 -5.21 -7.22 28.28
N VAL A 7 -5.19 -6.03 28.87
CA VAL A 7 -4.96 -4.78 28.14
C VAL A 7 -3.48 -4.79 27.74
N ALA A 8 -3.20 -5.16 26.50
CA ALA A 8 -1.86 -5.06 25.94
C ALA A 8 -1.47 -3.59 25.85
N ASP A 9 -0.44 -3.25 26.62
CA ASP A 9 0.24 -1.97 26.71
C ASP A 9 0.68 -1.47 25.32
N GLN A 10 0.00 -0.46 24.79
CA GLN A 10 0.30 0.17 23.49
C GLN A 10 1.33 1.31 23.59
N ALA A 11 1.97 1.51 24.75
CA ALA A 11 2.93 2.61 24.94
C ALA A 11 4.38 2.27 24.54
N SER A 12 4.71 1.01 24.24
CA SER A 12 6.10 0.52 24.26
C SER A 12 6.98 0.79 23.03
N ASP A 13 6.46 1.39 21.95
CA ASP A 13 7.18 1.54 20.66
C ASP A 13 7.25 2.99 20.13
N GLU A 14 6.98 3.99 20.98
CA GLU A 14 7.04 5.41 20.58
C GLU A 14 8.50 5.89 20.40
N LEU A 15 8.79 6.53 19.26
CA LEU A 15 10.09 7.16 19.00
C LEU A 15 10.27 8.41 19.88
N VAL A 16 11.33 8.42 20.69
CA VAL A 16 11.73 9.59 21.49
C VAL A 16 12.68 10.48 20.68
N CYS A 17 13.66 9.88 19.99
CA CYS A 17 14.57 10.62 19.10
C CYS A 17 14.33 10.23 17.65
N HIS A 18 13.78 11.15 16.87
CA HIS A 18 13.50 10.93 15.45
C HIS A 18 14.74 10.99 14.57
N CYS A 19 15.74 11.79 14.95
CA CYS A 19 16.99 11.94 14.21
C CYS A 19 17.83 10.66 14.24
N ALA A 20 17.97 10.06 15.43
CA ALA A 20 18.73 8.83 15.63
C ALA A 20 17.86 7.56 15.55
N VAL A 21 16.54 7.71 15.35
CA VAL A 21 15.55 6.60 15.32
C VAL A 21 15.64 5.74 16.59
N VAL A 22 15.55 6.40 17.75
CA VAL A 22 15.64 5.76 19.07
C VAL A 22 14.27 5.78 19.74
N SER A 23 13.78 4.61 20.15
CA SER A 23 12.50 4.44 20.83
C SER A 23 12.62 4.69 22.34
N ARG A 24 11.47 4.90 22.99
CA ARG A 24 11.36 4.93 24.45
C ARG A 24 11.94 3.67 25.09
N LYS A 25 11.62 2.50 24.51
CA LYS A 25 12.11 1.20 24.99
C LYS A 25 13.63 1.07 24.91
N ASP A 26 14.26 1.59 23.86
CA ASP A 26 15.73 1.57 23.74
C ASP A 26 16.39 2.38 24.86
N ILE A 27 15.81 3.54 25.18
CA ILE A 27 16.30 4.41 26.26
C ILE A 27 16.07 3.75 27.62
N GLU A 28 14.88 3.21 27.86
CA GLU A 28 14.56 2.50 29.11
C GLU A 28 15.46 1.28 29.32
N ALA A 29 15.74 0.52 28.26
CA ALA A 29 16.69 -0.60 28.31
C ALA A 29 18.12 -0.12 28.63
N ALA A 30 18.56 1.00 28.04
CA ALA A 30 19.87 1.57 28.33
C ALA A 30 19.99 2.05 29.79
N ILE A 31 18.96 2.73 30.31
CA ILE A 31 18.90 3.17 31.71
C ILE A 31 18.85 1.97 32.66
N ALA A 32 18.08 0.92 32.33
CA ALA A 32 18.00 -0.29 33.14
C ALA A 32 19.34 -1.05 33.19
N ALA A 33 20.09 -1.07 32.09
CA ALA A 33 21.42 -1.67 32.04
C ALA A 33 22.48 -0.87 32.82
N ALA A 34 22.32 0.45 32.91
CA ALA A 34 23.22 1.34 33.64
C ALA A 34 22.43 2.40 34.45
N PRO A 35 21.98 2.08 35.67
CA PRO A 35 21.13 2.99 36.46
C PRO A 35 21.75 4.36 36.78
N SER A 36 23.08 4.49 36.68
CA SER A 36 23.81 5.76 36.80
C SER A 36 23.94 6.52 35.47
N SER A 37 23.14 6.18 34.46
CA SER A 37 23.13 6.87 33.16
C SER A 37 22.92 8.38 33.35
N THR A 38 23.77 9.14 32.68
CA THR A 38 23.60 10.58 32.47
C THR A 38 23.16 10.86 31.03
N PHE A 39 22.64 12.06 30.77
CA PHE A 39 22.33 12.49 29.40
C PHE A 39 23.51 12.28 28.44
N GLY A 40 24.73 12.62 28.87
CA GLY A 40 25.94 12.43 28.06
C GLY A 40 26.20 10.95 27.77
N SER A 41 26.06 10.07 28.76
CA SER A 41 26.25 8.63 28.53
C SER A 41 25.21 8.03 27.57
N LEU A 42 23.93 8.40 27.71
CA LEU A 42 22.87 7.95 26.79
C LEU A 42 23.07 8.50 25.38
N SER A 43 23.46 9.77 25.27
CA SER A 43 23.73 10.41 23.98
C SER A 43 24.89 9.73 23.26
N ASN A 44 25.97 9.40 23.99
CA ASN A 44 27.12 8.68 23.43
C ASN A 44 26.77 7.25 23.02
N GLN A 45 25.91 6.57 23.78
CA GLN A 45 25.53 5.18 23.53
C GLN A 45 24.54 5.04 22.38
N LEU A 46 23.49 5.87 22.35
CA LEU A 46 22.36 5.75 21.42
C LEU A 46 22.39 6.77 20.27
N GLY A 47 23.32 7.73 20.30
CA GLY A 47 23.37 8.82 19.32
C GLY A 47 22.19 9.80 19.41
N CYS A 48 21.37 9.73 20.45
CA CYS A 48 20.23 10.63 20.66
C CYS A 48 20.67 11.95 21.34
N GLY A 49 19.83 12.99 21.27
CA GLY A 49 20.08 14.24 21.99
C GLY A 49 21.13 15.19 21.40
N VAL A 50 21.89 14.77 20.37
CA VAL A 50 23.03 15.55 19.84
C VAL A 50 22.73 16.34 18.56
N GLN A 51 21.86 15.84 17.67
CA GLN A 51 21.71 16.41 16.32
C GLN A 51 20.84 17.68 16.29
N CYS A 52 19.57 17.56 16.68
CA CYS A 52 18.65 18.70 16.73
C CYS A 52 18.41 19.22 18.16
N GLY A 53 18.69 18.41 19.18
CA GLY A 53 18.39 18.72 20.58
C GLY A 53 16.92 18.55 20.99
N CYS A 54 15.97 18.39 20.07
CA CYS A 54 14.53 18.37 20.37
C CYS A 54 14.09 17.26 21.36
N CYS A 55 14.80 16.13 21.40
CA CYS A 55 14.48 15.02 22.33
C CYS A 55 15.12 15.18 23.72
N LYS A 56 16.03 16.15 23.91
CA LYS A 56 16.79 16.33 25.14
C LYS A 56 15.91 16.49 26.39
N PRO A 57 14.84 17.28 26.40
CA PRO A 57 13.99 17.41 27.59
C PRO A 57 13.34 16.08 27.98
N LEU A 58 12.85 15.31 27.00
CA LEU A 58 12.24 14.01 27.29
C LEU A 58 13.27 13.01 27.82
N LEU A 59 14.50 13.03 27.31
CA LEU A 59 15.60 12.22 27.84
C LEU A 59 15.95 12.59 29.28
N LEU A 60 16.00 13.88 29.61
CA LEU A 60 16.26 14.35 30.98
C LEU A 60 15.12 13.96 31.93
N GLU A 61 13.86 14.04 31.49
CA GLU A 61 12.70 13.57 32.26
C GLU A 61 12.76 12.07 32.53
N MET A 62 13.13 11.26 31.52
CA MET A 62 13.31 9.81 31.68
C MET A 62 14.47 9.46 32.64
N LEU A 63 15.45 10.35 32.78
CA LEU A 63 16.53 10.27 33.77
C LEU A 63 16.13 10.81 35.15
N GLY A 64 14.85 11.15 35.37
CA GLY A 64 14.33 11.63 36.64
C GLY A 64 14.58 13.11 36.93
N GLN A 65 14.99 13.90 35.94
CA GLN A 65 15.12 15.35 36.08
C GLN A 65 13.82 16.07 35.73
N SER A 66 13.67 17.33 36.14
CA SER A 66 12.55 18.19 35.76
C SER A 66 13.00 19.33 34.84
N PRO A 67 13.07 19.10 33.51
CA PRO A 67 13.54 20.10 32.54
C PRO A 67 12.43 21.06 32.08
N TRP A 68 11.25 21.01 32.70
CA TRP A 68 10.04 21.66 32.25
C TRP A 68 9.72 22.92 33.06
N PHE A 69 9.19 23.92 32.38
CA PHE A 69 8.62 25.13 32.95
C PHE A 69 7.13 25.13 32.63
N ASP A 70 6.30 25.24 33.66
CA ASP A 70 4.86 25.25 33.50
C ASP A 70 4.36 26.59 32.97
N VAL A 71 3.41 26.51 32.05
CA VAL A 71 2.69 27.67 31.52
C VAL A 71 1.45 27.88 32.40
N VAL A 72 1.40 29.02 33.07
CA VAL A 72 0.31 29.38 34.00
C VAL A 72 -0.84 30.11 33.31
N GLU A 73 -0.58 30.70 32.15
CA GLU A 73 -1.60 31.33 31.30
C GLU A 73 -1.14 31.30 29.85
N ALA A 74 -2.09 31.07 28.94
CA ALA A 74 -1.83 31.13 27.51
C ALA A 74 -2.96 31.90 26.83
N SER A 75 -2.61 32.71 25.83
CA SER A 75 -3.56 33.35 24.94
C SER A 75 -3.20 33.09 23.48
N ARG A 76 -4.16 33.22 22.58
CA ARG A 76 -3.98 32.92 21.16
C ARG A 76 -4.57 34.01 20.28
N ARG A 77 -3.87 34.32 19.18
CA ARG A 77 -4.27 35.33 18.20
C ARG A 77 -4.06 34.80 16.79
N VAL A 78 -5.14 34.74 16.01
CA VAL A 78 -5.05 34.41 14.58
C VAL A 78 -4.38 35.56 13.84
N LEU A 79 -3.36 35.26 13.05
CA LEU A 79 -2.55 36.26 12.33
C LEU A 79 -2.93 36.39 10.86
N THR A 80 -3.48 35.34 10.26
CA THR A 80 -3.91 35.32 8.86
C THR A 80 -5.31 35.93 8.70
N ASP A 81 -5.62 36.46 7.52
CA ASP A 81 -6.87 37.19 7.22
C ASP A 81 -8.18 36.35 7.23
N GLY A 82 -8.08 35.02 7.40
CA GLY A 82 -9.22 34.13 7.53
C GLY A 82 -9.78 33.54 6.22
N HIS A 83 -9.22 33.83 5.06
CA HIS A 83 -9.73 33.26 3.78
C HIS A 83 -9.59 31.73 3.68
N ASP A 84 -8.52 31.16 4.23
CA ASP A 84 -8.34 29.71 4.35
C ASP A 84 -8.18 29.32 5.82
N HIS A 85 -9.31 28.99 6.46
CA HIS A 85 -9.35 28.54 7.86
C HIS A 85 -8.50 27.28 8.12
N GLU A 86 -8.23 26.48 7.09
CA GLU A 86 -7.45 25.24 7.21
C GLU A 86 -5.93 25.51 7.29
N ARG A 87 -5.48 26.69 6.83
CA ARG A 87 -4.06 27.08 6.78
C ARG A 87 -3.71 28.24 7.71
N ARG A 88 -4.62 28.64 8.59
CA ARG A 88 -4.41 29.78 9.50
C ARG A 88 -3.12 29.64 10.33
N ILE A 89 -2.42 30.75 10.48
CA ILE A 89 -1.26 30.87 11.38
C ILE A 89 -1.73 31.59 12.64
N VAL A 90 -1.40 31.03 13.80
CA VAL A 90 -1.83 31.53 15.10
C VAL A 90 -0.61 31.75 15.98
N GLN A 91 -0.53 32.94 16.57
CA GLN A 91 0.42 33.24 17.65
C GLN A 91 -0.16 32.72 18.97
N ILE A 92 0.68 32.12 19.79
CA ILE A 92 0.37 31.75 21.16
C ILE A 92 1.34 32.49 22.07
N ASP A 93 0.79 33.28 22.98
CA ASP A 93 1.54 33.96 24.03
C ASP A 93 1.42 33.15 25.32
N LEU A 94 2.57 32.81 25.90
CA LEU A 94 2.72 31.93 27.04
C LEU A 94 3.28 32.73 28.22
N ARG A 95 2.59 32.69 29.36
CA ARG A 95 3.09 33.16 30.64
C ARG A 95 3.59 31.99 31.45
N LEU A 96 4.86 32.02 31.85
CA LEU A 96 5.48 30.97 32.67
C LEU A 96 5.29 31.25 34.17
N SER A 97 5.38 30.19 34.98
CA SER A 97 5.34 30.30 36.44
C SER A 97 6.50 31.15 37.00
N ASP A 98 6.27 31.79 38.16
CA ASP A 98 7.27 32.63 38.82
C ASP A 98 8.34 31.84 39.60
N GLU A 99 8.22 30.51 39.69
CA GLU A 99 9.05 29.68 40.57
C GLU A 99 10.50 29.55 40.09
N ALA A 100 10.73 29.63 38.78
CA ALA A 100 12.06 29.54 38.18
C ALA A 100 12.24 30.54 37.04
N ARG A 101 13.38 31.25 37.04
CA ARG A 101 13.71 32.18 35.95
C ARG A 101 13.98 31.39 34.67
N TYR A 102 13.14 31.59 33.67
CA TYR A 102 13.35 31.00 32.35
C TYR A 102 14.58 31.63 31.67
N PRO A 103 15.47 30.83 31.07
CA PRO A 103 16.67 31.34 30.40
C PRO A 103 16.32 32.22 29.19
N GLN A 104 17.21 33.17 28.88
CA GLN A 104 17.07 34.01 27.69
C GLN A 104 17.28 33.18 26.43
N VAL A 105 16.36 33.32 25.48
CA VAL A 105 16.39 32.62 24.20
C VAL A 105 17.32 33.37 23.26
N ALA A 106 18.34 32.69 22.74
CA ALA A 106 19.21 33.27 21.72
C ALA A 106 18.57 33.16 20.32
N PRO A 107 18.97 34.02 19.36
CA PRO A 107 18.40 34.01 18.01
C PRO A 107 18.52 32.65 17.32
N ALA A 108 17.48 32.27 16.58
CA ALA A 108 17.32 30.96 15.93
C ALA A 108 17.26 29.75 16.88
N GLN A 109 17.18 29.95 18.20
CA GLN A 109 16.85 28.86 19.10
C GLN A 109 15.35 28.54 19.07
N HIS A 110 15.06 27.28 19.32
CA HIS A 110 13.71 26.76 19.44
C HIS A 110 13.49 26.19 20.83
N VAL A 111 12.23 25.99 21.15
CA VAL A 111 11.78 25.44 22.43
C VAL A 111 10.93 24.21 22.19
N VAL A 112 11.05 23.23 23.08
CA VAL A 112 10.18 22.07 23.09
C VAL A 112 8.92 22.43 23.87
N PHE A 113 7.78 22.42 23.21
CA PHE A 113 6.48 22.77 23.75
C PHE A 113 5.60 21.52 23.84
N GLN A 114 4.95 21.33 24.99
CA GLN A 114 4.06 20.21 25.25
C GLN A 114 2.70 20.69 25.70
N ALA A 115 1.67 19.99 25.21
CA ALA A 115 0.30 20.12 25.63
C ALA A 115 -0.22 18.74 26.02
N LYS A 116 -1.00 18.67 27.09
CA LYS A 116 -1.66 17.42 27.50
C LYS A 116 -2.99 17.28 26.77
N LEU A 117 -3.02 16.44 25.73
CA LEU A 117 -4.16 16.22 24.86
C LEU A 117 -4.67 14.79 25.05
N ASP A 118 -5.97 14.60 25.26
CA ASP A 118 -6.58 13.28 25.53
C ASP A 118 -5.85 12.46 26.61
N GLY A 119 -5.31 13.14 27.63
CA GLY A 119 -4.58 12.53 28.74
C GLY A 119 -3.08 12.27 28.48
N ALA A 120 -2.59 12.45 27.25
CA ALA A 120 -1.20 12.22 26.87
C ALA A 120 -0.44 13.53 26.57
N TRP A 121 0.85 13.57 26.91
CA TRP A 121 1.72 14.70 26.54
C TRP A 121 2.11 14.59 25.07
N VAL A 122 1.66 15.53 24.26
CA VAL A 122 2.05 15.62 22.86
C VAL A 122 3.11 16.70 22.73
N THR A 123 4.20 16.40 22.01
CA THR A 123 5.41 17.25 21.96
C THR A 123 5.63 17.84 20.58
N ARG A 124 5.88 19.15 20.48
CA ARG A 124 6.31 19.82 19.25
C ARG A 124 7.40 20.85 19.55
N THR A 125 8.10 21.30 18.51
CA THR A 125 9.13 22.33 18.64
C THR A 125 8.75 23.57 17.86
N TYR A 126 8.95 24.74 18.48
CA TYR A 126 8.63 26.03 17.90
C TYR A 126 9.77 27.01 18.14
N THR A 127 10.04 27.88 17.16
CA THR A 127 10.96 29.00 17.33
C THR A 127 10.27 30.09 18.14
N VAL A 128 10.98 30.66 19.10
CA VAL A 128 10.47 31.77 19.91
C VAL A 128 10.61 33.06 19.11
N ILE A 129 9.50 33.78 18.99
CA ILE A 129 9.43 35.04 18.26
C ILE A 129 9.86 36.19 19.17
N ARG A 130 9.31 36.22 20.39
CA ARG A 130 9.64 37.21 21.42
C ARG A 130 9.70 36.56 22.79
N GLN A 131 10.49 37.18 23.65
CA GLN A 131 10.56 36.90 25.07
C GLN A 131 10.63 38.24 25.82
N SER A 132 9.93 38.36 26.95
CA SER A 132 10.10 39.52 27.82
C SER A 132 11.46 39.51 28.53
N GLU A 133 11.96 40.69 28.90
CA GLU A 133 13.26 40.82 29.59
C GLU A 133 13.33 40.04 30.92
N ASP A 134 12.20 39.94 31.63
CA ASP A 134 12.08 39.16 32.85
C ASP A 134 12.00 37.63 32.62
N GLY A 135 11.87 37.22 31.35
CA GLY A 135 11.79 35.83 30.92
C GLY A 135 10.43 35.16 31.16
N ARG A 136 9.40 35.91 31.58
CA ARG A 136 8.11 35.35 31.99
C ARG A 136 7.11 35.18 30.85
N MET A 137 7.23 35.97 29.79
CA MET A 137 6.36 35.92 28.62
C MET A 137 7.13 35.44 27.40
N LEU A 138 6.58 34.48 26.67
CA LEU A 138 7.10 34.00 25.40
C LEU A 138 6.02 33.97 24.33
N SER A 139 6.37 34.35 23.12
CA SER A 139 5.48 34.24 21.95
C SER A 139 6.03 33.20 20.98
N ILE A 140 5.20 32.24 20.61
CA ILE A 140 5.46 31.30 19.50
C ILE A 140 4.36 31.47 18.45
N ALA A 141 4.61 31.05 17.21
CA ALA A 141 3.54 30.93 16.22
C ALA A 141 3.59 29.58 15.53
N MET A 142 2.39 29.11 15.17
CA MET A 142 2.22 27.82 14.53
C MET A 142 1.13 27.89 13.47
N ARG A 143 1.32 27.10 12.41
CA ARG A 143 0.31 26.91 11.37
C ARG A 143 -0.61 25.77 11.79
N ARG A 144 -1.92 25.94 11.61
CA ARG A 144 -2.85 24.82 11.69
C ARG A 144 -2.52 23.78 10.61
N ILE A 145 -2.29 22.55 11.03
CA ILE A 145 -2.18 21.40 10.14
C ILE A 145 -3.49 20.61 10.21
N PRO A 146 -4.24 20.48 9.09
CA PRO A 146 -5.48 19.70 9.05
C PRO A 146 -5.29 18.28 9.57
N ASN A 147 -6.17 17.85 10.48
CA ASN A 147 -6.08 16.55 11.17
C ASN A 147 -4.77 16.34 11.95
N GLY A 148 -4.07 17.42 12.31
CA GLY A 148 -2.84 17.36 13.08
C GLY A 148 -3.12 17.16 14.56
N GLN A 149 -2.54 16.13 15.18
CA GLN A 149 -2.77 15.78 16.60
C GLN A 149 -2.50 16.94 17.57
N PHE A 150 -1.55 17.84 17.25
CA PHE A 150 -1.18 18.95 18.12
C PHE A 150 -1.86 20.26 17.69
N SER A 151 -1.54 20.75 16.49
CA SER A 151 -2.00 22.06 16.03
C SER A 151 -3.52 22.14 15.84
N SER A 152 -4.20 21.08 15.39
CA SER A 152 -5.67 21.13 15.30
C SER A 152 -6.29 21.12 16.68
N ALA A 153 -5.89 20.20 17.55
CA ALA A 153 -6.43 20.10 18.90
C ALA A 153 -6.29 21.42 19.68
N LEU A 154 -5.12 22.07 19.59
CA LEU A 154 -4.85 23.31 20.31
C LEU A 154 -5.55 24.53 19.69
N LEU A 155 -5.59 24.63 18.36
CA LEU A 155 -6.11 25.81 17.66
C LEU A 155 -7.59 25.74 17.34
N ASP A 156 -8.19 24.55 17.33
CA ASP A 156 -9.63 24.32 17.07
C ASP A 156 -10.44 24.18 18.37
N ALA A 157 -9.80 24.02 19.54
CA ALA A 157 -10.47 24.06 20.84
C ALA A 157 -11.20 25.39 21.06
N ASP A 158 -12.28 25.42 21.84
CA ASP A 158 -12.84 26.69 22.33
C ASP A 158 -11.90 27.36 23.37
N ASP A 159 -12.20 28.60 23.75
CA ASP A 159 -11.31 29.39 24.61
C ASP A 159 -11.19 28.81 26.02
N ASP A 160 -12.29 28.29 26.60
CA ASP A 160 -12.29 27.67 27.92
C ASP A 160 -11.48 26.37 27.94
N ALA A 161 -11.68 25.53 26.93
CA ALA A 161 -10.93 24.29 26.75
C ALA A 161 -9.44 24.58 26.53
N PHE A 162 -9.10 25.56 25.69
CA PHE A 162 -7.71 25.97 25.46
C PHE A 162 -7.03 26.48 26.74
N ALA A 163 -7.71 27.35 27.50
CA ALA A 163 -7.19 27.90 28.75
C ALA A 163 -7.00 26.83 29.84
N ALA A 164 -7.80 25.77 29.82
CA ALA A 164 -7.71 24.66 30.77
C ALA A 164 -6.63 23.61 30.40
N LEU A 165 -6.03 23.67 29.22
CA LEU A 165 -5.02 22.69 28.79
C LEU A 165 -3.75 22.82 29.64
N PRO A 166 -3.25 21.72 30.23
CA PRO A 166 -1.91 21.70 30.80
C PRO A 166 -0.87 21.89 29.70
N LEU A 167 -0.12 22.99 29.81
CA LEU A 167 0.92 23.38 28.86
C LEU A 167 2.26 23.53 29.58
N ARG A 168 3.34 23.03 28.97
CA ARG A 168 4.70 23.18 29.51
C ARG A 168 5.72 23.34 28.40
N ILE A 169 6.83 24.00 28.73
CA ILE A 169 7.92 24.29 27.79
C ILE A 169 9.25 23.89 28.40
N ALA A 170 10.18 23.40 27.59
CA ALA A 170 11.55 23.14 28.05
C ALA A 170 12.47 24.33 27.76
N ALA A 171 13.61 24.38 28.45
CA ALA A 171 14.64 25.38 28.17
C ALA A 171 15.02 25.42 26.66
N PRO A 172 15.41 26.60 26.13
CA PRO A 172 15.76 26.77 24.73
C PRO A 172 16.91 25.86 24.31
N SER A 173 16.81 25.37 23.07
CA SER A 173 17.81 24.51 22.43
C SER A 173 18.02 24.91 20.98
N GLY A 174 19.10 24.40 20.40
CA GLY A 174 19.52 24.75 19.04
C GLY A 174 20.88 25.41 19.05
N ALA A 175 21.66 25.13 18.01
CA ALA A 175 22.94 25.76 17.80
C ALA A 175 22.72 27.19 17.30
N THR A 176 23.38 28.15 17.94
CA THR A 176 23.40 29.53 17.47
C THR A 176 24.73 29.80 16.84
N ASP A 177 24.71 30.29 15.61
CA ASP A 177 25.91 30.64 14.87
C ASP A 177 26.41 32.07 15.24
N LEU A 178 26.42 32.38 16.54
CA LEU A 178 26.81 33.69 17.07
C LEU A 178 28.31 33.93 16.80
N GLY A 179 28.63 35.10 16.26
CA GLY A 179 30.02 35.54 16.03
C GLY A 179 30.51 35.47 14.59
N ASP A 180 29.64 35.17 13.64
CA ASP A 180 29.95 35.23 12.21
C ASP A 180 29.47 36.57 11.62
N ASP A 181 30.40 37.36 11.06
CA ASP A 181 30.10 38.69 10.51
C ASP A 181 29.54 38.64 9.07
N ARG A 182 29.36 37.43 8.51
CA ARG A 182 28.78 37.24 7.18
C ARG A 182 27.30 37.65 7.13
N PRO A 183 26.82 38.20 6.00
CA PRO A 183 25.39 38.46 5.83
C PRO A 183 24.54 37.20 6.02
N ILE A 184 23.34 37.37 6.55
CA ILE A 184 22.37 36.30 6.75
C ILE A 184 21.27 36.45 5.70
N VAL A 185 20.96 35.38 4.99
CA VAL A 185 19.86 35.32 4.01
C VAL A 185 18.88 34.24 4.45
N CYS A 186 17.62 34.63 4.68
CA CYS A 186 16.54 33.71 5.04
C CYS A 186 15.61 33.51 3.85
N PHE A 187 15.52 32.28 3.34
CA PHE A 187 14.48 31.86 2.43
C PHE A 187 13.34 31.20 3.21
N ILE A 188 12.21 31.89 3.28
CA ILE A 188 11.11 31.57 4.19
C ILE A 188 9.83 31.27 3.43
N GLY A 189 9.16 30.17 3.81
CA GLY A 189 7.82 29.83 3.37
C GLY A 189 6.81 29.78 4.52
N GLY A 190 5.73 30.56 4.44
CA GLY A 190 4.63 30.54 5.42
C GLY A 190 5.06 30.81 6.87
N VAL A 191 4.76 29.90 7.80
CA VAL A 191 5.06 30.05 9.24
C VAL A 191 6.57 30.00 9.58
N GLY A 192 7.42 29.66 8.60
CA GLY A 192 8.87 29.75 8.76
C GLY A 192 9.37 31.16 9.11
N ILE A 193 8.53 32.18 8.93
CA ILE A 193 8.82 33.58 9.26
C ILE A 193 9.20 33.79 10.72
N THR A 194 8.78 32.87 11.60
CA THR A 194 9.20 32.85 13.02
C THR A 194 10.72 32.80 13.19
N LEU A 195 11.45 32.07 12.33
CA LEU A 195 12.91 32.05 12.33
C LEU A 195 13.50 33.41 11.94
N ALA A 196 12.99 34.01 10.86
CA ALA A 196 13.45 35.31 10.40
C ALA A 196 13.22 36.42 11.44
N LEU A 197 12.07 36.39 12.14
CA LEU A 197 11.79 37.33 13.23
C LEU A 197 12.71 37.12 14.44
N SER A 198 12.98 35.87 14.81
CA SER A 198 13.93 35.55 15.89
C SER A 198 15.32 36.10 15.58
N LEU A 199 15.79 35.94 14.33
CA LEU A 199 17.06 36.50 13.85
C LEU A 199 17.03 38.04 13.80
N LEU A 200 15.95 38.64 13.34
CA LEU A 200 15.78 40.10 13.29
C LEU A 200 15.86 40.73 14.68
N HIS A 201 15.18 40.15 15.68
CA HIS A 201 15.17 40.69 17.05
C HIS A 201 16.53 40.60 17.75
N GLY A 202 17.37 39.66 17.35
CA GLY A 202 18.73 39.53 17.89
C GLY A 202 19.82 40.00 16.97
N LEU A 203 19.49 40.71 15.90
CA LEU A 203 20.45 41.23 14.95
C LEU A 203 21.39 42.20 15.66
N ARG A 204 22.70 41.95 15.58
CA ARG A 204 23.72 42.77 16.26
C ARG A 204 24.12 43.94 15.37
N PRO A 205 24.60 45.06 15.95
CA PRO A 205 25.13 46.17 15.16
C PRO A 205 26.23 45.69 14.18
N GLY A 206 26.09 46.06 12.91
CA GLY A 206 27.02 45.66 11.83
C GLY A 206 26.65 44.36 11.11
N GLU A 207 25.73 43.55 11.63
CA GLU A 207 25.20 42.40 10.91
C GLU A 207 24.17 42.82 9.86
N ARG A 208 24.04 42.01 8.81
CA ARG A 208 23.06 42.25 7.74
C ARG A 208 22.15 41.04 7.58
N LEU A 209 20.85 41.28 7.54
CA LEU A 209 19.82 40.26 7.37
C LEU A 209 18.96 40.57 6.14
N HIS A 210 18.84 39.58 5.25
CA HIS A 210 17.89 39.59 4.15
C HIS A 210 16.85 38.49 4.32
N VAL A 211 15.57 38.81 4.11
CA VAL A 211 14.47 37.84 4.16
C VAL A 211 13.74 37.78 2.82
N ASP A 212 13.80 36.64 2.16
CA ASP A 212 12.97 36.32 0.99
C ASP A 212 11.76 35.50 1.47
N TYR A 213 10.61 36.15 1.62
CA TYR A 213 9.41 35.58 2.21
C TYR A 213 8.37 35.23 1.16
N SER A 214 8.07 33.94 1.02
CA SER A 214 7.08 33.38 0.11
C SER A 214 5.83 32.89 0.85
N ALA A 215 4.66 33.17 0.29
CA ALA A 215 3.36 32.64 0.70
C ALA A 215 2.43 32.48 -0.50
N SER A 216 1.30 31.79 -0.36
CA SER A 216 0.41 31.58 -1.53
C SER A 216 -0.28 32.85 -2.01
N ARG A 217 -0.54 33.80 -1.09
CA ARG A 217 -1.15 35.11 -1.34
C ARG A 217 -0.74 36.06 -0.23
N ARG A 218 -0.98 37.37 -0.42
CA ARG A 218 -0.60 38.39 0.57
C ARG A 218 -1.25 38.19 1.94
N GLY A 219 -2.52 37.75 1.98
CA GLY A 219 -3.24 37.48 3.23
C GLY A 219 -2.72 36.31 4.07
N ASP A 220 -1.84 35.48 3.50
CA ASP A 220 -1.15 34.39 4.20
C ASP A 220 0.22 34.81 4.74
N MET A 221 0.69 36.02 4.42
CA MET A 221 1.93 36.58 4.94
C MET A 221 1.67 37.23 6.30
N VAL A 222 2.31 36.71 7.35
CA VAL A 222 2.15 37.23 8.71
C VAL A 222 3.38 38.04 9.12
N TYR A 223 3.19 39.02 10.00
CA TYR A 223 4.23 39.94 10.48
C TYR A 223 4.86 40.84 9.39
N THR A 224 4.18 41.08 8.26
CA THR A 224 4.71 41.92 7.18
C THR A 224 5.00 43.34 7.63
N ASP A 225 4.11 43.93 8.43
CA ASP A 225 4.23 45.32 8.88
C ASP A 225 5.47 45.54 9.74
N GLU A 226 5.83 44.53 10.54
CA GLU A 226 7.04 44.55 11.36
C GLU A 226 8.31 44.44 10.52
N LEU A 227 8.33 43.56 9.51
CA LEU A 227 9.46 43.47 8.58
C LEU A 227 9.61 44.75 7.77
N GLU A 228 8.51 45.33 7.29
CA GLU A 228 8.53 46.58 6.52
C GLU A 228 9.01 47.75 7.38
N ALA A 229 8.57 47.84 8.63
CA ALA A 229 9.06 48.84 9.57
C ALA A 229 10.56 48.68 9.85
N ALA A 230 11.04 47.44 10.04
CA ALA A 230 12.47 47.17 10.22
C ALA A 230 13.28 47.54 8.97
N ALA A 231 12.77 47.28 7.77
CA ALA A 231 13.44 47.62 6.51
C ALA A 231 13.48 49.13 6.26
N ALA A 232 12.52 49.88 6.80
CA ALA A 232 12.51 51.34 6.74
C ALA A 232 13.44 51.98 7.78
N ALA A 233 13.78 51.27 8.86
CA ALA A 233 14.55 51.81 9.97
C ALA A 233 16.07 51.87 9.72
N GLY A 234 16.61 51.01 8.86
CA GLY A 234 18.06 50.92 8.61
C GLY A 234 18.42 50.06 7.40
N GLU A 235 19.70 50.08 7.02
CA GLU A 235 20.22 49.30 5.88
C GLU A 235 20.66 47.88 6.28
N GLU A 236 20.68 47.59 7.59
CA GLU A 236 21.01 46.29 8.17
C GLU A 236 19.96 45.22 7.83
N PHE A 237 18.71 45.60 7.60
CA PHE A 237 17.63 44.69 7.27
C PHE A 237 17.04 44.98 5.88
N SER A 238 16.74 43.92 5.13
CA SER A 238 15.96 44.03 3.90
C SER A 238 15.06 42.82 3.71
N CYS A 239 13.91 43.00 3.08
CA CYS A 239 13.00 41.90 2.78
C CYS A 239 12.51 41.96 1.32
N ASN A 240 12.09 40.81 0.83
CA ASN A 240 11.37 40.67 -0.43
C ASN A 240 10.16 39.74 -0.22
N PHE A 241 8.98 40.19 -0.64
CA PHE A 241 7.73 39.44 -0.49
C PHE A 241 7.30 38.85 -1.82
N ARG A 242 7.13 37.53 -1.88
CA ARG A 242 6.68 36.80 -3.06
C ARG A 242 5.37 36.08 -2.80
N THR A 243 4.41 36.21 -3.70
CA THR A 243 3.16 35.47 -3.61
C THR A 243 2.96 34.54 -4.80
N ASP A 244 2.54 33.30 -4.55
CA ASP A 244 2.39 32.29 -5.61
C ASP A 244 1.39 32.75 -6.71
N ASP A 245 0.36 33.51 -6.33
CA ASP A 245 -0.66 34.06 -7.23
C ASP A 245 -0.17 35.19 -8.15
N ARG A 246 0.87 35.93 -7.75
CA ARG A 246 1.42 37.08 -8.49
C ARG A 246 2.75 36.76 -9.16
N ASP A 247 3.68 36.17 -8.41
CA ASP A 247 5.08 35.97 -8.79
C ASP A 247 5.37 34.52 -9.21
N GLY A 248 4.43 33.61 -8.99
CA GLY A 248 4.67 32.17 -9.11
C GLY A 248 5.51 31.62 -7.95
N PHE A 249 5.83 30.33 -8.03
CA PHE A 249 6.72 29.72 -7.06
C PHE A 249 8.15 30.25 -7.22
N ILE A 250 8.88 30.38 -6.10
CA ILE A 250 10.32 30.68 -6.13
C ILE A 250 11.05 29.68 -7.04
N ASP A 251 12.04 30.14 -7.79
CA ASP A 251 12.78 29.30 -8.74
C ASP A 251 14.29 29.59 -8.66
N ASP A 252 15.07 28.86 -9.46
CA ASP A 252 16.52 28.99 -9.51
C ASP A 252 16.99 30.40 -9.91
N ALA A 253 16.23 31.12 -10.74
CA ALA A 253 16.58 32.46 -11.18
C ALA A 253 16.46 33.46 -10.02
N HIS A 254 15.38 33.36 -9.24
CA HIS A 254 15.18 34.14 -8.02
C HIS A 254 16.28 33.87 -6.99
N ILE A 255 16.60 32.59 -6.75
CA ILE A 255 17.63 32.19 -5.78
C ILE A 255 19.01 32.68 -6.23
N LEU A 256 19.34 32.57 -7.53
CA LEU A 256 20.59 33.06 -8.10
C LEU A 256 20.71 34.59 -7.98
N GLN A 257 19.60 35.32 -8.16
CA GLN A 257 19.59 36.77 -7.99
C GLN A 257 19.89 37.16 -6.54
N THR A 258 19.24 36.52 -5.57
CA THR A 258 19.45 36.79 -4.14
C THR A 258 20.87 36.42 -3.70
N THR A 259 21.39 35.27 -4.11
CA THR A 259 22.77 34.84 -3.78
C THR A 259 23.83 35.76 -4.39
N LYS A 260 23.60 36.31 -5.60
CA LYS A 260 24.48 37.34 -6.19
C LYS A 260 24.44 38.67 -5.45
N ARG A 261 23.27 39.06 -4.93
CA ARG A 261 23.11 40.30 -4.15
C ARG A 261 23.82 40.20 -2.78
N PHE A 262 23.85 39.01 -2.19
CA PHE A 262 24.47 38.74 -0.90
C PHE A 262 25.54 37.64 -1.04
N PRO A 263 26.71 37.97 -1.60
CA PRO A 263 27.80 37.02 -1.74
C PRO A 263 28.35 36.63 -0.35
N ASN A 264 28.85 35.39 -0.22
CA ASN A 264 29.38 34.84 1.02
C ASN A 264 28.40 34.89 2.20
N ALA A 265 27.09 34.89 1.95
CA ALA A 265 26.10 34.87 3.00
C ALA A 265 25.94 33.47 3.61
N ARG A 266 25.40 33.43 4.82
CA ARG A 266 24.82 32.22 5.40
C ARG A 266 23.36 32.14 5.05
N TYR A 267 22.89 30.96 4.68
CA TYR A 267 21.53 30.75 4.21
C TYR A 267 20.72 29.96 5.21
N TYR A 268 19.62 30.53 5.70
CA TYR A 268 18.60 29.82 6.45
C TYR A 268 17.44 29.50 5.53
N VAL A 269 17.02 28.24 5.50
CA VAL A 269 15.87 27.79 4.69
C VAL A 269 14.84 27.17 5.60
N CYS A 270 13.64 27.74 5.61
CA CYS A 270 12.54 27.26 6.43
C CYS A 270 11.19 27.43 5.73
N GLY A 271 10.51 26.32 5.44
CA GLY A 271 9.18 26.34 4.86
C GLY A 271 8.63 24.93 4.63
N PRO A 272 7.49 24.78 3.94
CA PRO A 272 6.95 23.49 3.52
C PRO A 272 7.99 22.63 2.78
N GLU A 273 7.88 21.30 2.87
CA GLU A 273 8.87 20.38 2.30
C GLU A 273 9.18 20.65 0.82
N GLY A 274 8.16 20.94 0.00
CA GLY A 274 8.34 21.30 -1.41
C GLY A 274 9.13 22.59 -1.60
N TYR A 275 8.85 23.61 -0.79
CA TYR A 275 9.57 24.89 -0.80
C TYR A 275 11.03 24.70 -0.39
N THR A 276 11.27 24.07 0.75
CA THR A 276 12.64 23.82 1.27
C THR A 276 13.48 23.02 0.28
N ARG A 277 12.89 21.99 -0.34
CA ARG A 277 13.57 21.17 -1.36
C ARG A 277 13.96 22.00 -2.58
N ASN A 278 13.04 22.84 -3.06
CA ASN A 278 13.28 23.69 -4.22
C ASN A 278 14.39 24.71 -3.95
N VAL A 279 14.32 25.43 -2.83
CA VAL A 279 15.35 26.41 -2.43
C VAL A 279 16.72 25.74 -2.25
N ARG A 280 16.76 24.57 -1.59
CA ARG A 280 18.01 23.83 -1.40
C ARG A 280 18.65 23.44 -2.74
N ASN A 281 17.86 23.00 -3.71
CA ASN A 281 18.35 22.65 -5.03
C ASN A 281 18.87 23.89 -5.77
N GLY A 282 18.13 25.00 -5.73
CA GLY A 282 18.58 26.25 -6.35
C GLY A 282 19.87 26.80 -5.73
N LEU A 283 20.04 26.68 -4.41
CA LEU A 283 21.30 27.04 -3.73
C LEU A 283 22.47 26.16 -4.20
N ARG A 284 22.25 24.86 -4.39
CA ARG A 284 23.26 23.96 -4.99
C ARG A 284 23.59 24.33 -6.43
N HIS A 285 22.59 24.66 -7.25
CA HIS A 285 22.81 25.12 -8.62
C HIS A 285 23.59 26.45 -8.67
N ALA A 286 23.37 27.33 -7.68
CA ALA A 286 24.15 28.54 -7.45
C ALA A 286 25.55 28.29 -6.85
N ARG A 287 25.94 27.02 -6.64
CA ARG A 287 27.23 26.58 -6.08
C ARG A 287 27.50 27.07 -4.65
N ILE A 288 26.47 27.21 -3.84
CA ILE A 288 26.61 27.45 -2.40
C ILE A 288 26.95 26.13 -1.69
N ASP A 289 27.92 26.17 -0.78
CA ASP A 289 28.33 25.01 0.02
C ASP A 289 27.22 24.62 1.02
N ASP A 290 27.00 23.32 1.22
CA ASP A 290 26.05 22.82 2.22
C ASP A 290 26.39 23.27 3.65
N ALA A 291 27.68 23.53 3.95
CA ALA A 291 28.11 24.02 5.25
C ALA A 291 27.55 25.43 5.58
N ASP A 292 27.25 26.22 4.54
CA ASP A 292 26.69 27.57 4.66
C ASP A 292 25.16 27.59 4.63
N VAL A 293 24.51 26.43 4.41
CA VAL A 293 23.06 26.30 4.35
C VAL A 293 22.54 25.58 5.61
N ARG A 294 21.76 26.30 6.41
CA ARG A 294 21.02 25.76 7.56
C ARG A 294 19.56 25.57 7.20
N ILE A 295 19.08 24.34 7.35
CA ILE A 295 17.69 23.99 7.07
C ILE A 295 16.99 23.72 8.39
N GLU A 296 16.04 24.59 8.74
CA GLU A 296 15.12 24.33 9.84
C GLU A 296 13.91 23.57 9.31
N ALA A 297 13.93 22.25 9.52
CA ALA A 297 12.82 21.42 9.13
C ALA A 297 11.83 21.28 10.30
N PHE A 298 10.87 22.19 10.39
CA PHE A 298 9.66 22.05 11.23
C PHE A 298 8.80 20.82 10.86
N PHE A 299 9.13 20.15 9.77
CA PHE A 299 8.51 18.93 9.26
C PHE A 299 9.27 17.65 9.63
N LEU A 300 10.33 17.71 10.45
CA LEU A 300 11.03 16.50 10.89
C LEU A 300 10.10 15.64 11.73
N ARG A 301 9.51 14.66 11.04
CA ARG A 301 8.76 13.49 11.53
C ARG A 301 8.06 13.74 12.86
N SER A 302 6.83 14.25 12.79
CA SER A 302 5.83 14.04 13.83
C SER A 302 5.53 12.54 13.95
N GLY A 303 6.39 11.77 14.61
CA GLY A 303 6.05 10.47 15.16
C GLY A 303 5.52 10.65 16.56
N SER A 304 4.28 11.10 16.66
CA SER A 304 3.38 10.56 17.67
C SER A 304 2.52 9.58 16.89
N ALA A 305 2.38 8.35 17.40
CA ALA A 305 1.64 7.26 16.76
C ALA A 305 0.42 7.86 16.08
N VAL A 306 0.47 7.97 14.75
CA VAL A 306 -0.73 8.23 13.99
C VAL A 306 -1.52 6.98 14.30
N VAL A 307 -2.55 7.12 15.15
CA VAL A 307 -3.76 6.33 14.96
C VAL A 307 -4.16 6.67 13.53
N GLN A 308 -3.53 5.97 12.59
CA GLN A 308 -3.93 5.97 11.21
C GLN A 308 -5.31 5.38 11.34
N ARG A 309 -6.33 6.24 11.38
CA ARG A 309 -7.62 5.87 10.83
C ARG A 309 -7.26 5.32 9.47
N ARG A 310 -7.28 3.97 9.41
CA ARG A 310 -6.72 3.16 8.34
C ARG A 310 -7.04 3.86 7.04
N SER A 311 -6.01 4.30 6.33
CA SER A 311 -6.23 5.22 5.22
C SER A 311 -7.28 4.61 4.30
N LEU A 312 -8.33 5.38 4.02
CA LEU A 312 -9.32 5.04 3.01
C LEU A 312 -8.64 4.70 1.69
N ARG A 313 -7.38 5.13 1.46
CA ARG A 313 -6.53 4.70 0.35
C ARG A 313 -6.08 3.25 0.45
N ARG A 314 -5.55 2.75 1.57
CA ARG A 314 -5.20 1.32 1.69
C ARG A 314 -6.45 0.45 1.60
N SER A 315 -7.54 0.86 2.25
CA SER A 315 -8.83 0.18 2.09
C SER A 315 -9.33 0.29 0.65
N ALA A 316 -9.21 1.43 -0.03
CA ALA A 316 -9.62 1.58 -1.43
C ALA A 316 -8.71 0.81 -2.41
N TYR A 317 -7.41 0.69 -2.12
CA TYR A 317 -6.48 -0.13 -2.91
C TYR A 317 -6.72 -1.61 -2.67
N LEU A 318 -6.99 -2.04 -1.43
CA LEU A 318 -7.35 -3.43 -1.11
C LEU A 318 -8.73 -3.78 -1.65
N THR A 319 -9.72 -2.90 -1.49
CA THR A 319 -11.06 -3.05 -2.08
C THR A 319 -10.98 -2.99 -3.60
N GLY A 320 -10.15 -2.11 -4.17
CA GLY A 320 -9.92 -2.03 -5.61
C GLY A 320 -9.24 -3.28 -6.16
N ALA A 321 -8.22 -3.79 -5.46
CA ALA A 321 -7.57 -5.06 -5.80
C ALA A 321 -8.52 -6.25 -5.64
N ALA A 322 -9.34 -6.28 -4.58
CA ALA A 322 -10.35 -7.31 -4.38
C ALA A 322 -11.43 -7.26 -5.48
N LEU A 323 -11.91 -6.07 -5.85
CA LEU A 323 -12.86 -5.87 -6.96
C LEU A 323 -12.24 -6.22 -8.32
N ALA A 324 -10.95 -5.96 -8.52
CA ALA A 324 -10.24 -6.33 -9.76
C ALA A 324 -9.98 -7.84 -9.85
N LEU A 325 -9.76 -8.52 -8.73
CA LEU A 325 -9.54 -9.96 -8.66
C LEU A 325 -10.85 -10.76 -8.60
N LEU A 326 -11.97 -10.13 -8.21
CA LEU A 326 -13.28 -10.77 -8.11
C LEU A 326 -13.75 -11.41 -9.44
N PRO A 327 -13.66 -10.75 -10.62
CA PRO A 327 -13.94 -11.40 -11.90
C PRO A 327 -13.08 -12.63 -12.15
N LEU A 328 -11.80 -12.60 -11.77
CA LEU A 328 -10.89 -13.74 -11.95
C LEU A 328 -11.30 -14.91 -11.04
N ALA A 329 -11.68 -14.63 -9.80
CA ALA A 329 -12.21 -15.64 -8.86
C ALA A 329 -13.55 -16.23 -9.35
N LEU A 330 -14.44 -15.39 -9.90
CA LEU A 330 -15.72 -15.82 -10.47
C LEU A 330 -15.53 -16.69 -11.73
N LEU A 331 -14.45 -16.47 -12.48
CA LEU A 331 -14.09 -17.24 -13.67
C LEU A 331 -13.15 -18.42 -13.37
N ALA A 332 -12.61 -18.53 -12.15
CA ALA A 332 -11.64 -19.56 -11.77
C ALA A 332 -12.15 -21.00 -12.02
N PRO A 333 -13.43 -21.37 -11.75
CA PRO A 333 -13.93 -22.70 -12.09
C PRO A 333 -13.99 -22.96 -13.60
N ALA A 334 -14.16 -21.92 -14.42
CA ALA A 334 -14.12 -22.03 -15.88
C ALA A 334 -12.67 -22.12 -16.40
N LEU A 335 -11.72 -21.41 -15.75
CA LEU A 335 -10.29 -21.50 -16.05
C LEU A 335 -9.66 -22.82 -15.60
N ALA A 336 -10.16 -23.45 -14.54
CA ALA A 336 -9.68 -24.75 -14.07
C ALA A 336 -9.93 -25.91 -15.06
N ARG A 337 -10.84 -25.69 -16.03
CA ARG A 337 -11.12 -26.62 -17.14
C ARG A 337 -10.55 -26.13 -18.47
N TYR A 338 -9.67 -25.12 -18.45
CA TYR A 338 -9.00 -24.65 -19.65
C TYR A 338 -8.06 -25.75 -20.15
N VAL A 339 -8.53 -26.50 -21.14
CA VAL A 339 -7.69 -27.34 -21.98
C VAL A 339 -7.13 -26.40 -23.04
N PRO A 340 -5.80 -26.21 -23.13
CA PRO A 340 -5.21 -25.48 -24.24
C PRO A 340 -5.77 -26.04 -25.55
N ASN A 341 -6.14 -25.17 -26.49
CA ASN A 341 -6.51 -25.63 -27.82
C ASN A 341 -5.27 -26.25 -28.48
N TYR A 342 -5.06 -27.55 -28.31
CA TYR A 342 -4.14 -28.31 -29.15
C TYR A 342 -4.82 -28.58 -30.50
N ASP A 343 -4.11 -29.26 -31.39
CA ASP A 343 -4.62 -29.65 -32.70
C ASP A 343 -6.00 -30.32 -32.59
N HIS A 344 -6.86 -30.04 -33.57
CA HIS A 344 -8.08 -30.81 -33.76
C HIS A 344 -7.76 -32.30 -33.91
N ASN A 345 -8.71 -33.13 -33.54
CA ASN A 345 -8.63 -34.55 -33.76
C ASN A 345 -8.55 -34.85 -35.28
N PRO A 346 -7.88 -35.95 -35.67
CA PRO A 346 -7.77 -36.32 -37.07
C PRO A 346 -9.14 -36.42 -37.76
N GLY A 347 -9.31 -35.69 -38.86
CA GLY A 347 -10.57 -35.55 -39.61
C GLY A 347 -11.41 -34.33 -39.26
N HIS A 348 -11.08 -33.58 -38.19
CA HIS A 348 -11.77 -32.36 -37.77
C HIS A 348 -10.93 -31.09 -38.01
N GLU A 349 -9.82 -31.18 -38.76
CA GLU A 349 -8.87 -30.08 -38.95
C GLU A 349 -9.48 -28.85 -39.62
N GLU A 350 -10.51 -29.04 -40.45
CA GLU A 350 -11.20 -27.99 -41.19
C GLU A 350 -12.52 -27.53 -40.53
N ILE A 351 -12.89 -28.10 -39.38
CA ILE A 351 -14.14 -27.77 -38.68
C ILE A 351 -13.96 -26.47 -37.88
N GLU A 352 -14.90 -25.55 -38.03
CA GLU A 352 -14.89 -24.30 -37.28
C GLU A 352 -15.34 -24.50 -35.82
N CYS A 353 -14.73 -23.78 -34.89
CA CYS A 353 -15.02 -23.91 -33.45
C CYS A 353 -16.52 -23.72 -33.10
N VAL A 354 -17.24 -22.90 -33.87
CA VAL A 354 -18.66 -22.60 -33.67
C VAL A 354 -19.60 -23.75 -34.06
N GLU A 355 -19.10 -24.74 -34.79
CA GLU A 355 -19.88 -25.92 -35.18
C GLU A 355 -20.05 -26.88 -33.99
N CYS A 356 -19.04 -26.97 -33.12
CA CYS A 356 -19.11 -27.77 -31.90
C CYS A 356 -19.55 -26.93 -30.69
N HIS A 357 -19.15 -25.66 -30.62
CA HIS A 357 -19.45 -24.78 -29.51
C HIS A 357 -20.59 -23.83 -29.82
N THR A 358 -21.70 -23.97 -29.10
CA THR A 358 -22.78 -22.98 -29.07
C THR A 358 -22.54 -21.97 -27.95
N ARG A 359 -23.01 -20.72 -28.13
CA ARG A 359 -22.94 -19.73 -27.05
C ARG A 359 -23.74 -20.19 -25.85
N ALA A 360 -23.19 -19.97 -24.66
CA ALA A 360 -23.90 -20.21 -23.42
C ALA A 360 -25.16 -19.31 -23.36
N PRO A 361 -26.29 -19.81 -22.84
CA PRO A 361 -27.51 -19.02 -22.76
C PRO A 361 -27.35 -17.81 -21.83
N GLY A 362 -28.03 -16.72 -22.17
CA GLY A 362 -27.99 -15.46 -21.42
C GLY A 362 -26.85 -14.53 -21.83
N SER A 363 -27.00 -13.25 -21.46
CA SER A 363 -25.95 -12.23 -21.64
C SER A 363 -24.74 -12.50 -20.75
N THR A 364 -23.57 -11.96 -21.11
CA THR A 364 -22.35 -12.02 -20.28
C THR A 364 -22.62 -11.57 -18.84
N ARG A 365 -23.46 -10.54 -18.65
CA ARG A 365 -23.88 -10.08 -17.32
C ARG A 365 -24.64 -11.15 -16.55
N GLN A 366 -25.62 -11.81 -17.18
CA GLN A 366 -26.40 -12.88 -16.55
C GLN A 366 -25.54 -14.09 -16.20
N GLN A 367 -24.60 -14.45 -17.08
CA GLN A 367 -23.66 -15.55 -16.83
C GLN A 367 -22.74 -15.24 -15.63
N LEU A 368 -22.19 -14.03 -15.55
CA LEU A 368 -21.39 -13.60 -14.39
C LEU A 368 -22.22 -13.54 -13.10
N GLN A 369 -23.47 -13.09 -13.18
CA GLN A 369 -24.38 -13.09 -12.04
C GLN A 369 -24.68 -14.50 -11.53
N ALA A 370 -24.88 -15.46 -12.43
CA ALA A 370 -25.09 -16.86 -12.07
C ALA A 370 -23.85 -17.47 -11.41
N LYS A 371 -22.65 -17.22 -11.96
CA LYS A 371 -21.37 -17.61 -11.33
C LYS A 371 -21.21 -17.01 -9.92
N ALA A 372 -21.54 -15.73 -9.74
CA ALA A 372 -21.46 -15.07 -8.44
C ALA A 372 -22.44 -15.64 -7.43
N ARG A 373 -23.67 -15.95 -7.85
CA ARG A 373 -24.67 -16.59 -6.99
C ARG A 373 -24.25 -18.00 -6.57
N LEU A 374 -23.66 -18.78 -7.47
CA LEU A 374 -23.10 -20.10 -7.14
C LEU A 374 -21.98 -19.98 -6.09
N LEU A 375 -21.02 -19.06 -6.29
CA LEU A 375 -19.91 -18.85 -5.34
C LEU A 375 -20.40 -18.42 -3.95
N LEU A 376 -21.48 -17.65 -3.89
CA LEU A 376 -22.11 -17.20 -2.64
C LEU A 376 -23.08 -18.23 -2.04
N GLY A 377 -23.23 -19.42 -2.63
CA GLY A 377 -24.17 -20.45 -2.17
C GLY A 377 -25.65 -20.07 -2.34
N LEU A 378 -25.95 -19.09 -3.19
CA LEU A 378 -27.30 -18.63 -3.52
C LEU A 378 -27.91 -19.39 -4.72
N ARG A 379 -27.17 -20.37 -5.25
CA ARG A 379 -27.56 -21.24 -6.35
C ARG A 379 -26.82 -22.55 -6.21
N ASP A 380 -27.49 -23.66 -6.51
CA ASP A 380 -26.92 -25.01 -6.40
C ASP A 380 -26.22 -25.48 -7.69
N ASP A 381 -26.63 -24.95 -8.83
CA ASP A 381 -26.18 -25.38 -10.16
C ASP A 381 -25.34 -24.33 -10.89
N ASP A 382 -24.28 -24.78 -11.57
CA ASP A 382 -23.37 -23.90 -12.32
C ASP A 382 -23.90 -23.54 -13.71
N SER A 383 -23.54 -22.35 -14.20
CA SER A 383 -23.84 -21.88 -15.56
C SER A 383 -22.57 -21.80 -16.40
N ALA A 384 -22.62 -22.22 -17.66
CA ALA A 384 -21.51 -22.03 -18.60
C ALA A 384 -21.24 -20.52 -18.85
N PHE A 385 -19.98 -20.17 -19.14
CA PHE A 385 -19.57 -18.80 -19.45
C PHE A 385 -18.98 -18.73 -20.86
N GLY A 386 -19.44 -17.79 -21.67
CA GLY A 386 -19.05 -17.64 -23.07
C GLY A 386 -19.67 -18.71 -23.96
N MET A 387 -19.12 -19.91 -23.94
CA MET A 387 -19.56 -21.06 -24.74
C MET A 387 -20.10 -22.18 -23.84
N SER A 388 -21.13 -22.87 -24.32
CA SER A 388 -21.66 -24.07 -23.67
C SER A 388 -20.65 -25.23 -23.81
N PRO A 389 -20.56 -26.13 -22.82
CA PRO A 389 -19.81 -27.36 -22.97
C PRO A 389 -20.41 -28.22 -24.08
N VAL A 390 -19.55 -28.86 -24.87
CA VAL A 390 -19.98 -29.81 -25.90
C VAL A 390 -20.54 -31.05 -25.20
N ARG A 391 -21.77 -31.43 -25.57
CA ARG A 391 -22.44 -32.64 -25.07
C ARG A 391 -22.68 -33.58 -26.25
N ASN A 392 -23.00 -34.84 -25.96
CA ASN A 392 -23.16 -35.88 -26.98
C ASN A 392 -24.13 -35.54 -28.11
N ASN A 393 -25.16 -34.74 -27.83
CA ASN A 393 -26.12 -34.34 -28.86
C ASN A 393 -25.43 -33.60 -30.02
N VAL A 394 -24.37 -32.85 -29.75
CA VAL A 394 -23.57 -32.18 -30.78
C VAL A 394 -22.80 -33.23 -31.59
N CYS A 395 -22.14 -34.18 -30.92
CA CYS A 395 -21.39 -35.25 -31.60
C CYS A 395 -22.31 -36.13 -32.46
N ILE A 396 -23.45 -36.55 -31.91
CA ILE A 396 -24.42 -37.42 -32.59
C ILE A 396 -25.08 -36.71 -33.78
N ALA A 397 -25.22 -35.39 -33.76
CA ALA A 397 -25.77 -34.66 -34.91
C ALA A 397 -24.96 -34.88 -36.21
N CYS A 398 -23.67 -35.16 -36.08
CA CYS A 398 -22.76 -35.44 -37.21
C CYS A 398 -22.37 -36.92 -37.33
N HIS A 399 -22.33 -37.66 -36.22
CA HIS A 399 -21.84 -39.04 -36.14
C HIS A 399 -22.92 -40.09 -35.85
N GLU A 400 -24.19 -39.79 -36.08
CA GLU A 400 -25.24 -40.80 -35.95
C GLU A 400 -24.96 -41.99 -36.90
N ASN A 401 -24.75 -43.16 -36.31
CA ASN A 401 -24.46 -44.39 -37.04
C ASN A 401 -25.44 -45.50 -36.57
N PRO A 402 -26.30 -46.02 -37.46
CA PRO A 402 -27.23 -47.11 -37.10
C PRO A 402 -26.51 -48.43 -36.79
N ASP A 403 -25.27 -48.62 -37.26
CA ASP A 403 -24.45 -49.80 -37.02
C ASP A 403 -23.59 -49.70 -35.74
N ASP A 404 -23.70 -48.58 -35.00
CA ASP A 404 -23.02 -48.40 -33.73
C ASP A 404 -23.51 -49.43 -32.70
N ARG A 405 -22.58 -50.23 -32.18
CA ARG A 405 -22.87 -51.24 -31.16
C ARG A 405 -22.77 -50.68 -29.74
N HIS A 406 -22.15 -49.52 -29.59
CA HIS A 406 -22.00 -48.72 -28.37
C HIS A 406 -22.59 -47.31 -28.50
N PRO A 407 -23.88 -47.16 -28.90
CA PRO A 407 -24.50 -45.86 -28.95
C PRO A 407 -24.75 -45.34 -27.53
N ALA A 408 -24.64 -44.01 -27.34
CA ALA A 408 -24.73 -43.36 -26.04
C ALA A 408 -25.96 -43.77 -25.21
N HIS A 409 -27.10 -44.04 -25.86
CA HIS A 409 -28.35 -44.40 -25.19
C HIS A 409 -28.32 -45.78 -24.51
N ARG A 410 -27.51 -46.75 -24.98
CA ARG A 410 -27.40 -48.07 -24.34
C ARG A 410 -26.74 -48.00 -22.97
N PHE A 411 -25.80 -47.06 -22.79
CA PHE A 411 -25.18 -46.85 -21.50
C PHE A 411 -26.13 -46.26 -20.46
N LEU A 412 -27.29 -45.71 -20.87
CA LEU A 412 -28.29 -45.12 -19.96
C LEU A 412 -29.18 -46.16 -19.27
N GLU A 413 -29.05 -47.45 -19.59
CA GLU A 413 -29.77 -48.52 -18.90
C GLU A 413 -29.50 -48.49 -17.38
N PRO A 414 -30.52 -48.64 -16.50
CA PRO A 414 -30.36 -48.51 -15.05
C PRO A 414 -29.29 -49.41 -14.43
N ARG A 415 -29.07 -50.60 -14.98
CA ARG A 415 -28.05 -51.56 -14.50
C ARG A 415 -26.62 -51.02 -14.55
N PHE A 416 -26.33 -50.02 -15.39
CA PHE A 416 -25.01 -49.42 -15.52
C PHE A 416 -24.85 -48.12 -14.73
N ALA A 417 -25.74 -47.81 -13.79
CA ALA A 417 -25.70 -46.55 -13.04
C ALA A 417 -24.36 -46.32 -12.31
N GLU A 418 -23.83 -47.34 -11.65
CA GLU A 418 -22.55 -47.26 -10.93
C GLU A 418 -21.36 -47.07 -11.89
N ALA A 419 -21.31 -47.85 -12.98
CA ALA A 419 -20.29 -47.68 -14.02
C ALA A 419 -20.38 -46.29 -14.70
N ARG A 420 -21.59 -45.75 -14.87
CA ARG A 420 -21.79 -44.39 -15.40
C ARG A 420 -21.23 -43.32 -14.48
N GLU A 421 -21.39 -43.47 -13.18
CA GLU A 421 -20.88 -42.52 -12.19
C GLU A 421 -19.35 -42.55 -12.15
N ALA A 422 -18.75 -43.74 -12.22
CA ALA A 422 -17.29 -43.90 -12.15
C ALA A 422 -16.56 -43.48 -13.44
N LEU A 423 -17.09 -43.85 -14.62
CA LEU A 423 -16.35 -43.78 -15.89
C LEU A 423 -16.94 -42.78 -16.89
N ALA A 424 -18.20 -42.39 -16.71
CA ALA A 424 -18.98 -41.58 -17.66
C ALA A 424 -18.91 -42.06 -19.13
N PRO A 425 -19.04 -43.38 -19.43
CA PRO A 425 -18.91 -43.93 -20.79
C PRO A 425 -20.07 -43.53 -21.71
N HIS A 426 -21.16 -43.04 -21.11
CA HIS A 426 -22.27 -42.47 -21.86
C HIS A 426 -21.89 -41.14 -22.49
N GLU A 427 -20.82 -40.44 -22.07
CA GLU A 427 -20.36 -39.19 -22.67
C GLU A 427 -19.25 -39.45 -23.71
N CYS A 428 -19.44 -39.00 -24.95
CA CYS A 428 -18.44 -39.16 -26.02
C CYS A 428 -17.08 -38.58 -25.62
N VAL A 429 -17.09 -37.43 -24.92
CA VAL A 429 -15.89 -36.70 -24.46
C VAL A 429 -15.12 -37.37 -23.33
N SER A 430 -15.66 -38.45 -22.74
CA SER A 430 -14.91 -39.29 -21.80
C SER A 430 -13.84 -40.12 -22.49
N CYS A 431 -14.05 -40.44 -23.76
CA CYS A 431 -13.17 -41.25 -24.59
C CYS A 431 -12.54 -40.41 -25.71
N HIS A 432 -13.32 -39.59 -26.38
CA HIS A 432 -12.96 -38.75 -27.52
C HIS A 432 -12.93 -37.27 -27.10
N ARG A 433 -11.82 -36.82 -26.52
CA ARG A 433 -11.64 -35.38 -26.26
C ARG A 433 -11.21 -34.70 -27.54
N GLU A 434 -11.89 -33.62 -27.89
CA GLU A 434 -11.40 -32.70 -28.90
C GLU A 434 -10.23 -31.88 -28.31
N HIS A 435 -9.38 -31.29 -29.16
CA HIS A 435 -8.18 -30.54 -28.73
C HIS A 435 -7.13 -31.37 -27.99
N VAL A 436 -7.00 -32.67 -28.28
CA VAL A 436 -5.79 -33.43 -27.89
C VAL A 436 -5.00 -33.91 -29.10
N GLY A 437 -5.51 -33.64 -30.30
CA GLY A 437 -4.97 -34.14 -31.55
C GLY A 437 -4.98 -35.66 -31.64
N THR A 438 -5.81 -36.38 -30.88
CA THR A 438 -5.82 -37.85 -30.95
C THR A 438 -7.22 -38.39 -31.06
N ARG A 439 -7.41 -39.50 -31.78
CA ARG A 439 -8.74 -40.08 -31.93
C ARG A 439 -9.31 -40.51 -30.58
N LEU A 440 -8.49 -41.07 -29.69
CA LEU A 440 -8.93 -41.52 -28.37
C LEU A 440 -8.00 -40.97 -27.27
N SER A 441 -8.58 -40.20 -26.36
CA SER A 441 -7.87 -39.53 -25.26
C SER A 441 -7.66 -40.41 -24.01
N ARG A 442 -8.48 -41.46 -23.85
CA ARG A 442 -8.33 -42.48 -22.80
C ARG A 442 -8.14 -43.85 -23.46
N VAL A 443 -6.93 -44.38 -23.38
CA VAL A 443 -6.54 -45.66 -24.03
C VAL A 443 -6.53 -46.84 -23.06
N ASP A 444 -6.87 -46.62 -21.78
CA ASP A 444 -7.04 -47.75 -20.86
C ASP A 444 -8.22 -48.59 -21.33
N THR A 445 -7.94 -49.81 -21.78
CA THR A 445 -8.91 -50.74 -22.36
C THR A 445 -9.55 -51.64 -21.29
N GLY A 446 -9.17 -51.47 -20.02
CA GLY A 446 -9.71 -52.23 -18.88
C GLY A 446 -11.14 -51.85 -18.49
N PHE A 447 -11.67 -50.70 -18.92
CA PHE A 447 -13.03 -50.28 -18.51
C PHE A 447 -14.15 -51.19 -19.06
N CYS A 448 -13.86 -52.02 -20.07
CA CYS A 448 -14.83 -52.97 -20.60
C CYS A 448 -15.37 -53.92 -19.52
N GLU A 449 -14.52 -54.28 -18.55
CA GLU A 449 -14.87 -55.13 -17.41
C GLU A 449 -16.08 -54.59 -16.63
N SER A 450 -16.14 -53.27 -16.44
CA SER A 450 -17.18 -52.62 -15.64
C SER A 450 -18.61 -52.83 -16.17
N CYS A 451 -18.76 -53.20 -17.44
CA CYS A 451 -20.05 -53.49 -18.06
C CYS A 451 -20.17 -54.92 -18.61
N HIS A 452 -19.05 -55.60 -18.88
CA HIS A 452 -19.02 -56.87 -19.61
C HIS A 452 -18.38 -58.03 -18.83
N GLN A 453 -18.03 -57.88 -17.56
CA GLN A 453 -17.47 -58.97 -16.74
C GLN A 453 -18.33 -60.25 -16.74
N ASP A 454 -19.65 -60.10 -16.88
CA ASP A 454 -20.61 -61.21 -16.91
C ASP A 454 -20.98 -61.66 -18.34
N LEU A 455 -20.24 -61.23 -19.37
CA LEU A 455 -20.51 -61.56 -20.76
C LEU A 455 -20.33 -63.06 -21.01
N ALA A 456 -21.39 -63.70 -21.50
CA ALA A 456 -21.36 -65.07 -21.99
C ALA A 456 -21.80 -65.10 -23.46
N VAL A 457 -20.90 -65.56 -24.35
CA VAL A 457 -21.18 -65.72 -25.78
C VAL A 457 -21.58 -67.17 -26.03
N LYS A 458 -22.80 -67.36 -26.56
CA LYS A 458 -23.29 -68.68 -26.95
C LYS A 458 -22.61 -69.13 -28.24
N ASP A 459 -22.17 -70.39 -28.28
CA ASP A 459 -21.53 -71.02 -29.45
C ASP A 459 -20.31 -70.23 -29.96
N ASP A 460 -19.43 -69.81 -29.04
CA ASP A 460 -18.28 -68.94 -29.31
C ASP A 460 -17.21 -69.64 -30.19
N PRO A 461 -17.04 -69.25 -31.47
CA PRO A 461 -16.10 -69.88 -32.37
C PRO A 461 -14.66 -69.36 -32.21
N THR A 462 -14.43 -68.42 -31.28
CA THR A 462 -13.16 -67.70 -31.16
C THR A 462 -12.06 -68.49 -30.46
N ARG A 463 -10.80 -68.14 -30.73
CA ARG A 463 -9.61 -68.75 -30.14
C ARG A 463 -8.65 -67.67 -29.61
N PRO A 464 -8.43 -67.56 -28.28
CA PRO A 464 -9.21 -68.16 -27.19
C PRO A 464 -10.66 -67.63 -27.16
N THR A 465 -11.55 -68.33 -26.44
CA THR A 465 -12.95 -67.88 -26.27
C THR A 465 -13.03 -66.61 -25.43
N HIS A 466 -14.11 -65.84 -25.59
CA HIS A 466 -14.38 -64.64 -24.80
C HIS A 466 -14.40 -64.95 -23.29
N GLU A 467 -14.98 -66.07 -22.89
CA GLU A 467 -14.99 -66.50 -21.49
C GLU A 467 -13.57 -66.73 -20.94
N ALA A 468 -12.67 -67.29 -21.75
CA ALA A 468 -11.28 -67.46 -21.35
C ALA A 468 -10.55 -66.11 -21.25
N LEU A 469 -10.79 -65.18 -22.17
CA LEU A 469 -10.22 -63.83 -22.12
C LEU A 469 -10.67 -63.06 -20.88
N ILE A 470 -11.96 -63.15 -20.53
CA ILE A 470 -12.53 -62.52 -19.34
C ILE A 470 -11.92 -63.10 -18.07
N ARG A 471 -11.85 -64.44 -17.95
CA ARG A 471 -11.28 -65.14 -16.79
C ARG A 471 -9.80 -64.81 -16.58
N GLU A 472 -9.06 -64.60 -17.67
CA GLU A 472 -7.65 -64.22 -17.65
C GLU A 472 -7.43 -62.70 -17.46
N GLY A 473 -8.50 -61.90 -17.38
CA GLY A 473 -8.43 -60.44 -17.25
C GLY A 473 -7.87 -59.71 -18.48
N ARG A 474 -7.95 -60.32 -19.67
CA ARG A 474 -7.32 -59.84 -20.91
C ARG A 474 -8.18 -58.83 -21.68
N TRP A 475 -8.74 -57.86 -20.96
CA TRP A 475 -9.66 -56.84 -21.49
C TRP A 475 -9.06 -55.96 -22.59
N ASN A 476 -7.73 -55.79 -22.57
CA ASN A 476 -7.00 -55.03 -23.58
C ASN A 476 -6.99 -55.64 -24.99
N THR A 477 -7.46 -56.88 -25.14
CA THR A 477 -7.53 -57.55 -26.43
C THR A 477 -8.80 -57.21 -27.21
N CYS A 478 -9.87 -56.73 -26.57
CA CYS A 478 -11.17 -56.58 -27.22
C CYS A 478 -11.14 -55.61 -28.42
N LEU A 479 -10.49 -54.46 -28.29
CA LEU A 479 -10.36 -53.47 -29.37
C LEU A 479 -9.44 -53.91 -30.51
N THR A 480 -8.63 -54.94 -30.30
CA THR A 480 -7.78 -55.49 -31.38
C THR A 480 -8.58 -56.35 -32.37
N CYS A 481 -9.74 -56.85 -31.94
CA CYS A 481 -10.63 -57.69 -32.76
C CYS A 481 -11.86 -56.93 -33.23
N HIS A 482 -12.40 -56.03 -32.41
CA HIS A 482 -13.71 -55.41 -32.64
C HIS A 482 -13.63 -53.91 -32.92
N ASP A 483 -14.35 -53.50 -33.96
CA ASP A 483 -14.84 -52.13 -34.10
C ASP A 483 -16.25 -52.07 -33.47
N PHE A 484 -16.35 -51.32 -32.38
CA PHE A 484 -17.57 -51.22 -31.59
C PHE A 484 -18.50 -50.09 -32.04
N HIS A 485 -17.98 -49.10 -32.76
CA HIS A 485 -18.79 -48.04 -33.36
C HIS A 485 -19.20 -48.36 -34.79
N GLY A 486 -18.61 -49.39 -35.41
CA GLY A 486 -18.96 -49.81 -36.77
C GLY A 486 -18.58 -48.76 -37.81
N ASN A 487 -17.51 -48.01 -37.55
CA ASN A 487 -17.04 -46.93 -38.42
C ASN A 487 -16.26 -47.45 -39.62
N HIS A 488 -15.80 -48.70 -39.57
CA HIS A 488 -15.05 -49.35 -40.64
C HIS A 488 -15.76 -50.62 -41.10
N ALA A 489 -15.60 -50.93 -42.39
CA ALA A 489 -15.91 -52.26 -42.90
C ALA A 489 -14.91 -53.26 -42.33
N HIS A 490 -15.19 -53.80 -41.15
CA HIS A 490 -14.31 -54.70 -40.42
C HIS A 490 -15.04 -55.98 -40.02
N GLN A 491 -14.42 -57.13 -40.31
CA GLN A 491 -14.90 -58.42 -39.85
C GLN A 491 -13.98 -58.90 -38.72
N PRO A 492 -14.49 -59.04 -37.48
CA PRO A 492 -13.67 -59.50 -36.36
C PRO A 492 -13.05 -60.88 -36.63
N PRO A 493 -11.74 -61.05 -36.41
CA PRO A 493 -11.09 -62.35 -36.59
C PRO A 493 -11.58 -63.35 -35.54
N GLN A 494 -11.69 -64.62 -35.93
CA GLN A 494 -12.00 -65.72 -35.01
C GLN A 494 -10.78 -66.23 -34.23
N ASP A 495 -9.57 -65.77 -34.55
CA ASP A 495 -8.33 -66.16 -33.85
C ASP A 495 -7.60 -64.89 -33.45
N LEU A 496 -7.34 -64.74 -32.15
CA LEU A 496 -6.69 -63.54 -31.59
C LEU A 496 -5.30 -63.29 -32.19
N ARG A 497 -4.62 -64.32 -32.71
CA ARG A 497 -3.32 -64.15 -33.40
C ARG A 497 -3.43 -63.39 -34.72
N ARG A 498 -4.65 -63.26 -35.26
CA ARG A 498 -4.96 -62.48 -36.48
C ARG A 498 -5.56 -61.12 -36.14
N ALA A 499 -5.69 -60.79 -34.86
CA ALA A 499 -6.11 -59.47 -34.42
C ALA A 499 -5.05 -58.42 -34.72
N LEU A 500 -5.46 -57.15 -34.69
CA LEU A 500 -4.53 -56.03 -34.80
C LEU A 500 -3.51 -56.09 -33.66
N THR A 501 -2.25 -55.73 -33.94
CA THR A 501 -1.28 -55.64 -32.85
C THR A 501 -1.62 -54.43 -31.97
N PRO A 502 -1.33 -54.48 -30.65
CA PRO A 502 -1.52 -53.34 -29.76
C PRO A 502 -0.81 -52.07 -30.26
N GLU A 503 0.34 -52.21 -30.93
CA GLU A 503 1.08 -51.09 -31.52
C GLU A 503 0.35 -50.48 -32.72
N ALA A 504 -0.19 -51.30 -33.61
CA ALA A 504 -0.97 -50.84 -34.77
C ALA A 504 -2.25 -50.12 -34.32
N LEU A 505 -2.96 -50.69 -33.35
CA LEU A 505 -4.13 -50.07 -32.75
C LEU A 505 -3.78 -48.74 -32.07
N SER A 506 -2.71 -48.72 -31.27
CA SER A 506 -2.25 -47.51 -30.57
C SER A 506 -1.82 -46.42 -31.56
N ALA A 507 -1.16 -46.77 -32.66
CA ALA A 507 -0.78 -45.84 -33.72
C ALA A 507 -2.02 -45.21 -34.39
N TYR A 508 -3.03 -46.02 -34.70
CA TYR A 508 -4.31 -45.55 -35.25
C TYR A 508 -5.05 -44.62 -34.29
N LEU A 509 -5.19 -45.01 -33.02
CA LEU A 509 -5.90 -44.23 -32.00
C LEU A 509 -5.19 -42.91 -31.66
N ALA A 510 -3.87 -42.85 -31.83
CA ALA A 510 -3.11 -41.61 -31.73
C ALA A 510 -3.40 -40.68 -32.92
N LYS A 511 -2.77 -40.87 -34.08
CA LYS A 511 -2.97 -40.01 -35.29
C LYS A 511 -2.78 -40.78 -36.61
N GLY A 512 -2.50 -42.08 -36.57
CA GLY A 512 -2.12 -42.88 -37.74
C GLY A 512 -3.25 -43.09 -38.75
N GLY A 513 -2.92 -43.60 -39.93
CA GLY A 513 -3.92 -44.07 -40.89
C GLY A 513 -4.67 -45.31 -40.38
N SER A 514 -5.81 -45.63 -41.00
CA SER A 514 -6.54 -46.88 -40.72
C SER A 514 -5.61 -48.07 -40.95
N PRO A 515 -5.47 -48.98 -39.96
CA PRO A 515 -4.61 -50.15 -40.05
C PRO A 515 -5.21 -51.26 -40.93
#